data_AF-A0A1U9K5S7-F1
#
_entry.id   AF-A0A1U9K5S7-F1
#
_cell.length_a   1.000
_cell.length_b   1.000
_cell.length_c   1.000
_cell.angle_alpha   90.00
_cell.angle_beta   90.00
_cell.angle_gamma   90.00
#
_symmetry.space_group_name_H-M   'P 1'
#
loop_
_entity.id
_entity.type
_entity.pdbx_description
1 polymer ?
#
loop_
_entity_poly.entity_id
_entity_poly.type
_entity_poly.pdbx_seq_one_letter_code
_entity_poly.pdbx_strand_id
1 'polypeptide(L)'
;MKKRYYLSLSVGAFCLFMAMVSLWHPSEPKEEQESQSAMVDVVSDKEYSAVTSEEERTHYRIDARYDESSRSVDGKLHVHIPNHDAPKWEKVYFHLFPNAFRDWAFNKAAAPETEGHIEVDHVRVNGKAIKPKIEKTLMTLELPQPLAKGKKAEVEMDFSVKLPTGAMRLNHVDNTAFLAQWYPMLAVYDDDGWHTDPYTTIGDPFYTDMADYTVSLKVPADTVSLAVLTTL
;
A
#
# COMPACT_ATOMS: atom_id res chain seq x y z
N MET A 1 -46.79 83.47 -1.90
CA MET A 1 -46.16 82.84 -0.72
C MET A 1 -46.49 81.35 -0.73
N LYS A 2 -45.46 80.50 -0.55
CA LYS A 2 -45.44 79.07 -0.91
C LYS A 2 -46.17 78.17 0.11
N LYS A 3 -46.76 77.09 -0.43
CA LYS A 3 -47.51 76.00 0.22
C LYS A 3 -46.64 75.14 1.16
N ARG A 4 -47.27 74.52 2.17
CA ARG A 4 -46.75 73.36 2.92
C ARG A 4 -47.73 72.20 2.79
N TYR A 5 -47.26 71.09 2.21
CA TYR A 5 -47.88 69.77 2.27
C TYR A 5 -47.08 68.94 3.28
N TYR A 6 -47.77 68.23 4.17
CA TYR A 6 -47.18 67.21 5.03
C TYR A 6 -46.99 65.93 4.21
N LEU A 7 -45.76 65.42 4.16
CA LEU A 7 -45.39 64.16 3.54
C LEU A 7 -45.11 63.15 4.65
N SER A 8 -45.91 62.10 4.70
CA SER A 8 -45.67 60.89 5.50
C SER A 8 -44.64 59.99 4.78
N LEU A 9 -43.49 59.75 5.41
CA LEU A 9 -42.60 58.61 5.11
C LEU A 9 -42.20 58.00 6.47
N SER A 10 -42.82 56.88 6.84
CA SER A 10 -42.44 55.49 6.53
C SER A 10 -41.34 54.96 7.44
N VAL A 11 -41.75 54.13 8.39
CA VAL A 11 -40.95 53.32 9.34
C VAL A 11 -40.02 52.30 8.62
N GLY A 12 -40.02 52.25 7.29
CA GLY A 12 -39.23 51.31 6.47
C GLY A 12 -37.74 51.62 6.33
N ALA A 13 -37.25 52.79 6.78
CA ALA A 13 -35.84 53.18 6.60
C ALA A 13 -34.89 52.67 7.70
N PHE A 14 -35.41 52.13 8.81
CA PHE A 14 -34.57 51.70 9.95
C PHE A 14 -34.18 50.21 9.91
N CYS A 15 -34.89 49.38 9.13
CA CYS A 15 -34.56 47.95 9.00
C CYS A 15 -33.51 47.64 7.91
N LEU A 16 -33.20 48.58 7.01
CA LEU A 16 -32.22 48.38 5.94
C LEU A 16 -30.79 48.79 6.32
N PHE A 17 -30.59 49.47 7.46
CA PHE A 17 -29.23 49.85 7.91
C PHE A 17 -28.57 48.78 8.80
N MET A 18 -29.32 47.88 9.42
CA MET A 18 -28.76 46.74 10.17
C MET A 18 -28.34 45.55 9.31
N ALA A 19 -28.77 45.48 8.04
CA ALA A 19 -28.42 44.39 7.14
C ALA A 19 -27.10 44.58 6.37
N MET A 20 -26.48 45.77 6.42
CA MET A 20 -25.21 46.04 5.72
C MET A 20 -23.98 46.12 6.64
N VAL A 21 -24.15 46.02 7.96
CA VAL A 21 -23.01 45.94 8.93
C VAL A 21 -22.59 44.49 9.19
N SER A 22 -23.44 43.50 8.84
CA SER A 22 -23.13 42.07 8.94
C SER A 22 -22.37 41.50 7.74
N LEU A 23 -22.11 42.30 6.69
CA LEU A 23 -21.44 41.86 5.46
C LEU A 23 -20.03 42.46 5.26
N TRP A 24 -19.49 43.17 6.26
CA TRP A 24 -18.11 43.63 6.26
C TRP A 24 -17.43 43.24 7.57
N HIS A 25 -17.05 41.96 7.67
CA HIS A 25 -15.91 41.57 8.50
C HIS A 25 -14.77 41.26 7.53
N PRO A 26 -13.64 41.99 7.54
CA PRO A 26 -12.45 41.50 6.86
C PRO A 26 -12.12 40.16 7.51
N SER A 27 -12.11 39.09 6.73
CA SER A 27 -11.67 37.78 7.20
C SER A 27 -10.25 37.93 7.73
N GLU A 28 -10.05 37.67 9.02
CA GLU A 28 -8.71 37.55 9.59
C GLU A 28 -7.90 36.59 8.72
N PRO A 29 -6.65 36.93 8.37
CA PRO A 29 -5.81 36.00 7.63
C PRO A 29 -5.69 34.73 8.46
N LYS A 30 -6.12 33.59 7.89
CA LYS A 30 -5.87 32.29 8.48
C LYS A 30 -4.36 32.15 8.60
N GLU A 31 -3.88 32.11 9.83
CA GLU A 31 -2.51 31.74 10.14
C GLU A 31 -2.32 30.31 9.64
N GLU A 32 -1.62 30.18 8.52
CA GLU A 32 -1.26 28.91 7.92
C GLU A 32 -0.21 28.27 8.84
N GLN A 33 -0.68 27.47 9.80
CA GLN A 33 0.21 26.63 10.60
C GLN A 33 0.92 25.68 9.65
N GLU A 34 2.20 25.94 9.40
CA GLU A 34 3.13 24.96 8.85
C GLU A 34 3.00 23.67 9.67
N SER A 35 2.30 22.70 9.08
CA SER A 35 2.19 21.35 9.60
C SER A 35 3.57 20.72 9.55
N GLN A 36 4.33 20.87 10.63
CA GLN A 36 5.46 20.00 10.88
C GLN A 36 4.96 18.56 10.84
N SER A 37 5.47 17.80 9.86
CA SER A 37 5.25 16.38 9.61
C SER A 37 5.28 15.57 10.92
N ALA A 38 4.14 15.43 11.57
CA ALA A 38 3.91 14.47 12.62
C ALA A 38 3.45 13.18 11.94
N MET A 39 4.38 12.27 11.67
CA MET A 39 4.01 10.89 11.36
C MET A 39 3.31 10.34 12.62
N VAL A 40 2.02 10.04 12.51
CA VAL A 40 1.28 9.36 13.57
C VAL A 40 1.46 7.86 13.34
N ASP A 41 2.09 7.17 14.29
CA ASP A 41 2.06 5.72 14.31
C ASP A 41 0.63 5.28 14.64
N VAL A 42 -0.16 4.92 13.62
CA VAL A 42 -1.47 4.30 13.82
C VAL A 42 -1.24 2.86 14.25
N VAL A 43 -0.95 2.65 15.53
CA VAL A 43 -0.94 1.33 16.14
C VAL A 43 -2.38 0.91 16.37
N SER A 44 -2.84 -0.12 15.65
CA SER A 44 -4.10 -0.76 15.98
C SER A 44 -3.89 -1.62 17.23
N ASP A 45 -4.45 -1.22 18.38
CA ASP A 45 -4.42 -1.99 19.64
C ASP A 45 -5.27 -3.27 19.61
N LYS A 46 -5.68 -3.75 18.43
CA LYS A 46 -6.43 -5.01 18.29
C LYS A 46 -5.45 -6.18 18.30
N GLU A 47 -5.25 -6.77 19.46
CA GLU A 47 -4.67 -8.11 19.57
C GLU A 47 -5.63 -9.13 18.96
N TYR A 48 -5.29 -9.66 17.80
CA TYR A 48 -5.90 -10.87 17.26
C TYR A 48 -5.19 -12.08 17.88
N SER A 49 -5.94 -13.11 18.27
CA SER A 49 -5.38 -14.31 18.89
C SER A 49 -4.32 -14.93 17.99
N ALA A 50 -3.10 -15.12 18.50
CA ALA A 50 -2.04 -15.81 17.79
C ALA A 50 -2.44 -17.27 17.53
N VAL A 51 -2.52 -17.66 16.26
CA VAL A 51 -2.65 -19.06 15.86
C VAL A 51 -1.24 -19.65 15.91
N THR A 52 -0.96 -20.46 16.93
CA THR A 52 0.35 -21.11 17.08
C THR A 52 0.42 -22.38 16.23
N SER A 53 1.46 -22.53 15.42
CA SER A 53 1.82 -23.79 14.75
C SER A 53 3.04 -24.43 15.40
N GLU A 54 3.16 -25.75 15.29
CA GLU A 54 4.35 -26.49 15.74
C GLU A 54 5.53 -26.36 14.76
N GLU A 55 5.25 -26.11 13.48
CA GLU A 55 6.26 -25.86 12.44
C GLU A 55 6.55 -24.36 12.26
N GLU A 56 7.84 -24.03 12.10
CA GLU A 56 8.33 -22.66 11.82
C GLU A 56 7.81 -22.24 10.44
N ARG A 57 7.01 -21.17 10.35
CA ARG A 57 6.48 -20.68 9.07
C ARG A 57 7.42 -19.67 8.44
N THR A 58 7.20 -19.38 7.14
CA THR A 58 7.77 -18.18 6.53
C THR A 58 7.33 -16.95 7.34
N HIS A 59 8.26 -16.09 7.71
CA HIS A 59 7.97 -14.89 8.50
C HIS A 59 8.39 -13.64 7.75
N TYR A 60 7.41 -12.79 7.44
CA TYR A 60 7.61 -11.49 6.82
C TYR A 60 7.67 -10.39 7.88
N ARG A 61 8.70 -9.55 7.81
CA ARG A 61 8.76 -8.27 8.50
C ARG A 61 8.80 -7.15 7.46
N ILE A 62 7.79 -6.28 7.49
CA ILE A 62 7.61 -5.22 6.50
C ILE A 62 7.51 -3.88 7.23
N ASP A 63 8.43 -2.98 6.93
CA ASP A 63 8.41 -1.59 7.39
C ASP A 63 8.13 -0.68 6.20
N ALA A 64 6.94 -0.10 6.10
CA ALA A 64 6.48 0.63 4.93
C ALA A 64 5.88 2.01 5.21
N ARG A 65 5.84 2.86 4.18
CA ARG A 65 5.21 4.18 4.18
C ARG A 65 4.35 4.32 2.93
N TYR A 66 3.08 4.65 3.13
CA TYR A 66 2.20 5.11 2.06
C TYR A 66 2.35 6.62 1.86
N ASP A 67 2.53 7.03 0.61
CA ASP A 67 2.57 8.43 0.18
C ASP A 67 1.40 8.68 -0.77
N GLU A 68 0.44 9.48 -0.30
CA GLU A 68 -0.79 9.79 -1.05
C GLU A 68 -0.50 10.70 -2.25
N SER A 69 0.50 11.58 -2.16
CA SER A 69 0.81 12.55 -3.22
C SER A 69 1.35 11.86 -4.48
N SER A 70 2.20 10.86 -4.28
CA SER A 70 2.74 10.03 -5.36
C SER A 70 1.90 8.77 -5.61
N ARG A 71 0.91 8.47 -4.77
CA ARG A 71 0.13 7.22 -4.75
C ARG A 71 1.04 6.00 -4.77
N SER A 72 2.02 6.01 -3.88
CA SER A 72 3.04 4.97 -3.80
C SER A 72 3.23 4.42 -2.40
N VAL A 73 3.77 3.22 -2.30
CA VAL A 73 4.19 2.61 -1.04
C VAL A 73 5.66 2.26 -1.13
N ASP A 74 6.49 2.87 -0.28
CA ASP A 74 7.88 2.50 -0.12
C ASP A 74 8.01 1.56 1.07
N GLY A 75 8.78 0.48 0.94
CA GLY A 75 8.90 -0.52 1.99
C GLY A 75 10.28 -1.14 2.08
N LYS A 76 10.61 -1.61 3.28
CA LYS A 76 11.71 -2.52 3.56
C LYS A 76 11.12 -3.86 3.93
N LEU A 77 11.54 -4.91 3.22
CA LEU A 77 11.13 -6.27 3.46
C LEU A 77 12.32 -7.06 4.02
N HIS A 78 12.04 -7.79 5.10
CA HIS A 78 12.92 -8.80 5.65
C HIS A 78 12.11 -10.09 5.83
N VAL A 79 12.48 -11.16 5.14
CA VAL A 79 11.76 -12.45 5.19
C VAL A 79 12.68 -13.58 5.63
N HIS A 80 12.22 -14.34 6.62
CA HIS A 80 12.80 -15.61 7.01
C HIS A 80 12.08 -16.73 6.28
N ILE A 81 12.84 -17.58 5.59
CA ILE A 81 12.30 -18.65 4.75
C ILE A 81 12.87 -19.99 5.23
N PRO A 82 12.10 -20.80 5.98
CA PRO A 82 12.49 -22.17 6.29
C PRO A 82 12.31 -23.09 5.08
N ASN A 83 13.24 -24.02 4.88
CA ASN A 83 13.08 -25.11 3.90
C ASN A 83 12.67 -26.41 4.63
N HIS A 84 11.39 -26.76 4.58
CA HIS A 84 10.88 -27.99 5.19
C HIS A 84 10.79 -29.15 4.20
N ASP A 85 10.59 -28.85 2.94
CA ASP A 85 10.09 -29.83 1.97
C ASP A 85 11.23 -30.45 1.16
N ALA A 86 12.04 -29.61 0.52
CA ALA A 86 13.02 -30.06 -0.46
C ALA A 86 14.35 -30.51 0.17
N PRO A 87 15.04 -31.51 -0.41
CA PRO A 87 16.40 -31.87 -0.01
C PRO A 87 17.36 -30.68 -0.04
N LYS A 88 17.24 -29.83 -1.08
CA LYS A 88 17.93 -28.55 -1.20
C LYS A 88 17.21 -27.59 -2.16
N TRP A 89 17.32 -26.29 -1.90
CA TRP A 89 17.04 -25.24 -2.88
C TRP A 89 18.32 -24.54 -3.32
N GLU A 90 18.46 -24.27 -4.60
CA GLU A 90 19.56 -23.45 -5.15
C GLU A 90 19.13 -22.01 -5.41
N LYS A 91 17.82 -21.79 -5.53
CA LYS A 91 17.19 -20.51 -5.78
C LYS A 91 15.82 -20.48 -5.10
N VAL A 92 15.35 -19.27 -4.85
CA VAL A 92 13.98 -18.97 -4.38
C VAL A 92 13.32 -18.01 -5.35
N TYR A 93 12.00 -17.99 -5.36
CA TYR A 93 11.22 -17.15 -6.28
C TYR A 93 10.26 -16.27 -5.51
N PHE A 94 10.09 -15.05 -5.99
CA PHE A 94 9.12 -14.09 -5.46
C PHE A 94 8.19 -13.62 -6.58
N HIS A 95 6.89 -13.62 -6.30
CA HIS A 95 5.90 -12.96 -7.11
C HIS A 95 5.93 -11.45 -6.86
N LEU A 96 6.02 -10.70 -7.95
CA LEU A 96 5.96 -9.25 -8.08
C LEU A 96 4.67 -8.88 -8.81
N PHE A 97 3.52 -9.28 -8.26
CA PHE A 97 2.21 -9.11 -8.88
C PHE A 97 1.89 -7.68 -9.35
N PRO A 98 2.33 -6.59 -8.69
CA PRO A 98 2.09 -5.23 -9.19
C PRO A 98 2.63 -5.00 -10.61
N ASN A 99 3.67 -5.73 -11.04
CA ASN A 99 4.20 -5.61 -12.41
C ASN A 99 3.22 -6.06 -13.50
N ALA A 100 2.13 -6.76 -13.16
CA ALA A 100 1.06 -7.07 -14.11
C ALA A 100 0.39 -5.80 -14.67
N PHE A 101 0.41 -4.70 -13.90
CA PHE A 101 -0.17 -3.42 -14.28
C PHE A 101 0.81 -2.50 -15.03
N ARG A 102 2.07 -2.91 -15.20
CA ARG A 102 3.08 -2.15 -15.98
C ARG A 102 2.82 -2.33 -17.47
N ASP A 103 2.69 -3.59 -17.88
CA ASP A 103 2.56 -4.01 -19.28
C ASP A 103 1.29 -4.85 -19.43
N TRP A 104 0.12 -4.24 -19.21
CA TRP A 104 -1.16 -4.96 -19.19
C TRP A 104 -1.39 -5.72 -20.51
N ALA A 105 -1.37 -7.05 -20.42
CA ALA A 105 -1.43 -7.95 -21.57
C ALA A 105 -2.75 -8.71 -21.69
N PHE A 106 -3.76 -8.36 -20.87
CA PHE A 106 -5.04 -9.06 -20.82
C PHE A 106 -6.14 -8.29 -21.52
N ASN A 107 -7.40 -8.67 -21.28
CA ASN A 107 -8.55 -8.03 -21.88
C ASN A 107 -8.57 -6.52 -21.59
N LYS A 108 -8.96 -5.73 -22.58
CA LYS A 108 -8.96 -4.26 -22.50
C LYS A 108 -10.00 -3.71 -21.51
N ALA A 109 -11.07 -4.44 -21.25
CA ALA A 109 -12.15 -4.00 -20.37
C ALA A 109 -11.74 -3.97 -18.89
N ALA A 110 -10.78 -4.82 -18.50
CA ALA A 110 -10.21 -4.87 -17.15
C ALA A 110 -8.84 -4.19 -17.05
N ALA A 111 -8.43 -3.45 -18.09
CA ALA A 111 -7.17 -2.72 -18.06
C ALA A 111 -7.23 -1.61 -16.99
N PRO A 112 -6.14 -1.37 -16.25
CA PRO A 112 -6.07 -0.24 -15.35
C PRO A 112 -6.12 1.06 -16.15
N GLU A 113 -6.65 2.11 -15.53
CA GLU A 113 -6.67 3.46 -16.11
C GLU A 113 -5.28 4.10 -16.09
N THR A 114 -4.49 3.80 -15.05
CA THR A 114 -3.06 4.18 -14.97
C THR A 114 -2.20 2.98 -14.63
N GLU A 115 -0.98 2.95 -15.14
CA GLU A 115 -0.01 1.92 -14.82
C GLU A 115 0.31 1.84 -13.32
N GLY A 116 0.54 0.61 -12.85
CA GLY A 116 1.08 0.29 -11.54
C GLY A 116 2.24 -0.68 -11.69
N HIS A 117 3.16 -0.72 -10.73
CA HIS A 117 4.29 -1.64 -10.75
C HIS A 117 4.99 -1.67 -9.40
N ILE A 118 5.89 -2.63 -9.24
CA ILE A 118 6.82 -2.71 -8.11
C ILE A 118 8.26 -2.68 -8.60
N GLU A 119 9.09 -1.92 -7.91
CA GLU A 119 10.55 -1.89 -8.08
C GLU A 119 11.19 -2.45 -6.82
N VAL A 120 12.32 -3.15 -6.98
CA VAL A 120 13.02 -3.83 -5.89
C VAL A 120 14.50 -3.50 -5.97
N ASP A 121 15.06 -3.07 -4.85
CA ASP A 121 16.45 -2.64 -4.71
C ASP A 121 17.10 -3.26 -3.46
N HIS A 122 18.43 -3.12 -3.36
CA HIS A 122 19.22 -3.56 -2.20
C HIS A 122 19.00 -5.02 -1.76
N VAL A 123 18.74 -5.92 -2.71
CA VAL A 123 18.47 -7.33 -2.41
C VAL A 123 19.69 -8.03 -1.79
N ARG A 124 19.49 -8.65 -0.63
CA ARG A 124 20.48 -9.50 0.04
C ARG A 124 19.89 -10.85 0.41
N VAL A 125 20.72 -11.89 0.36
CA VAL A 125 20.42 -13.22 0.87
C VAL A 125 21.51 -13.60 1.86
N ASN A 126 21.13 -13.87 3.11
CA ASN A 126 22.04 -14.14 4.23
C ASN A 126 23.15 -13.08 4.33
N GLY A 127 22.77 -11.79 4.24
CA GLY A 127 23.68 -10.64 4.27
C GLY A 127 24.51 -10.41 2.99
N LYS A 128 24.48 -11.31 1.99
CA LYS A 128 25.21 -11.14 0.72
C LYS A 128 24.34 -10.47 -0.32
N ALA A 129 24.83 -9.39 -0.93
CA ALA A 129 24.14 -8.73 -2.05
C ALA A 129 23.97 -9.68 -3.24
N ILE A 130 22.74 -9.76 -3.76
CA ILE A 130 22.36 -10.58 -4.91
C ILE A 130 21.73 -9.67 -5.97
N LYS A 131 22.07 -9.91 -7.24
CA LYS A 131 21.36 -9.26 -8.36
C LYS A 131 20.12 -10.11 -8.69
N PRO A 132 18.90 -9.59 -8.51
CA PRO A 132 17.70 -10.34 -8.87
C PRO A 132 17.57 -10.48 -10.39
N LYS A 133 16.99 -11.60 -10.84
CA LYS A 133 16.52 -11.75 -12.21
C LYS A 133 15.01 -11.59 -12.23
N ILE A 134 14.51 -10.53 -12.87
CA ILE A 134 13.08 -10.22 -12.90
C ILE A 134 12.56 -10.42 -14.32
N GLU A 135 11.52 -11.24 -14.45
CA GLU A 135 10.79 -11.48 -15.69
C GLU A 135 9.29 -11.28 -15.42
N LYS A 136 8.73 -10.18 -15.94
CA LYS A 136 7.33 -9.77 -15.70
C LYS A 136 7.02 -9.70 -14.19
N THR A 137 6.19 -10.61 -13.70
CA THR A 137 5.73 -10.70 -12.31
C THR A 137 6.54 -11.68 -11.48
N LEU A 138 7.64 -12.25 -11.99
CA LEU A 138 8.44 -13.23 -11.25
C LEU A 138 9.86 -12.73 -11.06
N MET A 139 10.33 -12.78 -9.82
CA MET A 139 11.71 -12.53 -9.43
C MET A 139 12.38 -13.83 -9.01
N THR A 140 13.54 -14.14 -9.58
CA THR A 140 14.39 -15.27 -9.19
C THR A 140 15.60 -14.75 -8.42
N LEU A 141 15.86 -15.33 -7.25
CA LEU A 141 17.06 -15.08 -6.45
C LEU A 141 17.89 -16.36 -6.36
N GLU A 142 19.10 -16.32 -6.93
CA GLU A 142 20.09 -17.38 -6.75
C GLU A 142 20.66 -17.33 -5.33
N LEU A 143 20.62 -18.45 -4.62
CA LEU A 143 21.14 -18.52 -3.26
C LEU A 143 22.67 -18.61 -3.29
N PRO A 144 23.38 -17.85 -2.43
CA PRO A 144 24.84 -17.93 -2.35
C PRO A 144 25.38 -19.33 -2.05
N GLN A 145 24.59 -20.12 -1.33
CA GLN A 145 24.84 -21.52 -1.00
C GLN A 145 23.49 -22.27 -1.06
N PRO A 146 23.48 -23.53 -1.51
CA PRO A 146 22.24 -24.32 -1.50
C PRO A 146 21.64 -24.43 -0.10
N LEU A 147 20.35 -24.15 0.02
CA LEU A 147 19.61 -24.24 1.27
C LEU A 147 19.11 -25.66 1.49
N ALA A 148 19.78 -26.43 2.33
CA ALA A 148 19.39 -27.80 2.67
C ALA A 148 18.09 -27.86 3.49
N LYS A 149 17.43 -29.03 3.47
CA LYS A 149 16.25 -29.31 4.32
C LYS A 149 16.54 -29.01 5.80
N GLY A 150 15.58 -28.40 6.49
CA GLY A 150 15.68 -27.97 7.88
C GLY A 150 16.61 -26.77 8.12
N LYS A 151 17.06 -26.10 7.06
CA LYS A 151 17.79 -24.82 7.13
C LYS A 151 16.87 -23.67 6.72
N LYS A 152 17.31 -22.45 7.01
CA LYS A 152 16.60 -21.23 6.63
C LYS A 152 17.47 -20.23 5.88
N ALA A 153 16.83 -19.46 5.03
CA ALA A 153 17.40 -18.28 4.39
C ALA A 153 16.78 -17.01 4.97
N GLU A 154 17.58 -15.95 5.00
CA GLU A 154 17.16 -14.58 5.30
C GLU A 154 17.27 -13.77 4.02
N VAL A 155 16.16 -13.17 3.58
CA VAL A 155 16.14 -12.31 2.40
C VAL A 155 15.72 -10.91 2.80
N GLU A 156 16.53 -9.94 2.41
CA GLU A 156 16.30 -8.51 2.65
C GLU A 156 16.16 -7.80 1.31
N MET A 157 15.25 -6.84 1.21
CA MET A 157 15.15 -5.95 0.06
C MET A 157 14.41 -4.66 0.40
N ASP A 158 14.72 -3.59 -0.32
CA ASP A 158 13.88 -2.41 -0.39
C ASP A 158 12.93 -2.57 -1.59
N PHE A 159 11.72 -2.04 -1.49
CA PHE A 159 10.77 -2.02 -2.61
C PHE A 159 9.97 -0.72 -2.67
N SER A 160 9.51 -0.35 -3.86
CA SER A 160 8.57 0.75 -4.07
C SER A 160 7.46 0.32 -5.01
N VAL A 161 6.21 0.54 -4.61
CA VAL A 161 5.02 0.22 -5.40
C VAL A 161 4.33 1.50 -5.83
N LYS A 162 4.10 1.62 -7.14
CA LYS A 162 3.19 2.62 -7.69
C LYS A 162 1.80 2.00 -7.82
N LEU A 163 0.80 2.62 -7.20
CA LEU A 163 -0.59 2.14 -7.29
C LEU A 163 -1.21 2.51 -8.65
N PRO A 164 -1.83 1.55 -9.36
CA PRO A 164 -2.65 1.85 -10.52
C PRO A 164 -3.98 2.50 -10.09
N THR A 165 -4.68 3.13 -11.05
CA THR A 165 -6.11 3.47 -10.91
C THR A 165 -6.98 2.54 -11.77
N GLY A 166 -8.26 2.37 -11.43
CA GLY A 166 -9.21 1.55 -12.19
C GLY A 166 -9.00 0.02 -12.08
N ALA A 167 -8.06 -0.43 -11.24
CA ALA A 167 -7.83 -1.83 -10.95
C ALA A 167 -8.70 -2.34 -9.78
N MET A 168 -8.77 -3.65 -9.55
CA MET A 168 -9.66 -4.20 -8.50
C MET A 168 -9.01 -4.26 -7.11
N ARG A 169 -7.93 -5.02 -6.95
CA ARG A 169 -7.39 -5.41 -5.62
C ARG A 169 -6.18 -4.58 -5.18
N LEU A 170 -5.39 -4.12 -6.14
CA LEU A 170 -4.34 -3.12 -5.94
C LEU A 170 -4.79 -1.87 -6.69
N ASN A 171 -5.18 -0.81 -6.00
CA ASN A 171 -5.80 0.35 -6.65
C ASN A 171 -5.75 1.59 -5.75
N HIS A 172 -5.91 2.76 -6.35
CA HIS A 172 -6.23 3.99 -5.66
C HIS A 172 -7.50 4.62 -6.23
N VAL A 173 -8.50 4.86 -5.38
CA VAL A 173 -9.75 5.53 -5.75
C VAL A 173 -10.05 6.63 -4.75
N ASP A 174 -10.20 7.86 -5.24
CA ASP A 174 -10.40 9.06 -4.44
C ASP A 174 -9.37 9.17 -3.31
N ASN A 175 -9.77 9.03 -2.04
CA ASN A 175 -8.86 9.09 -0.88
C ASN A 175 -8.65 7.69 -0.26
N THR A 176 -8.80 6.62 -1.04
CA THR A 176 -8.70 5.24 -0.58
C THR A 176 -7.68 4.45 -1.39
N ALA A 177 -6.69 3.88 -0.69
CA ALA A 177 -5.73 2.94 -1.25
C ALA A 177 -6.12 1.50 -0.91
N PHE A 178 -6.17 0.65 -1.92
CA PHE A 178 -6.32 -0.80 -1.81
C PHE A 178 -4.95 -1.44 -2.05
N LEU A 179 -4.42 -2.13 -1.04
CA LEU A 179 -3.08 -2.69 -1.03
C LEU A 179 -3.12 -4.22 -1.02
N ALA A 180 -3.67 -4.85 -2.06
CA ALA A 180 -3.54 -6.30 -2.22
C ALA A 180 -2.26 -6.64 -2.99
N GLN A 181 -1.53 -7.68 -2.55
CA GLN A 181 -0.31 -8.16 -3.19
C GLN A 181 0.73 -7.04 -3.45
N TRP A 182 0.82 -6.08 -2.53
CA TRP A 182 1.61 -4.85 -2.66
C TRP A 182 3.10 -5.00 -2.30
N TYR A 183 3.57 -6.20 -2.02
CA TYR A 183 4.95 -6.47 -1.63
C TYR A 183 5.47 -7.71 -2.36
N PRO A 184 6.80 -7.95 -2.42
CA PRO A 184 7.35 -9.19 -2.97
C PRO A 184 6.91 -10.42 -2.15
N MET A 185 6.19 -11.34 -2.76
CA MET A 185 5.63 -12.52 -2.07
C MET A 185 6.40 -13.78 -2.45
N LEU A 186 6.87 -14.58 -1.49
CA LEU A 186 7.53 -15.85 -1.78
C LEU A 186 6.56 -16.77 -2.56
N ALA A 187 7.04 -17.38 -3.65
CA ALA A 187 6.31 -18.40 -4.36
C ALA A 187 6.15 -19.65 -3.48
N VAL A 188 5.02 -20.34 -3.58
CA VAL A 188 4.82 -21.59 -2.84
C VAL A 188 5.74 -22.68 -3.39
N TYR A 189 6.29 -23.48 -2.49
CA TYR A 189 6.99 -24.72 -2.82
C TYR A 189 6.23 -25.89 -2.18
N ASP A 190 5.87 -26.89 -2.98
CA ASP A 190 5.21 -28.12 -2.50
C ASP A 190 5.71 -29.36 -3.26
N ASP A 191 4.93 -30.45 -3.25
CA ASP A 191 5.25 -31.71 -3.92
C ASP A 191 5.45 -31.58 -5.44
N ASP A 192 4.84 -30.58 -6.09
CA ASP A 192 5.00 -30.28 -7.51
C ASP A 192 6.16 -29.29 -7.78
N GLY A 193 6.78 -28.78 -6.72
CA GLY A 193 7.91 -27.86 -6.76
C GLY A 193 7.49 -26.39 -6.61
N TRP A 194 8.23 -25.49 -7.24
CA TRP A 194 7.96 -24.05 -7.14
C TRP A 194 6.82 -23.62 -8.05
N HIS A 195 5.79 -23.01 -7.47
CA HIS A 195 4.64 -22.43 -8.17
C HIS A 195 4.98 -21.03 -8.69
N THR A 196 5.46 -20.99 -9.93
CA THR A 196 6.01 -19.79 -10.59
C THR A 196 5.11 -19.23 -11.67
N ASP A 197 3.82 -19.59 -11.63
CA ASP A 197 2.84 -19.22 -12.63
C ASP A 197 2.76 -17.69 -12.81
N PRO A 198 2.67 -17.22 -14.06
CA PRO A 198 2.49 -15.80 -14.31
C PRO A 198 1.12 -15.34 -13.82
N TYR A 199 1.01 -14.06 -13.50
CA TYR A 199 -0.29 -13.44 -13.23
C TYR A 199 -1.27 -13.70 -14.39
N THR A 200 -2.53 -13.95 -14.06
CA THR A 200 -3.64 -14.11 -15.00
C THR A 200 -4.90 -13.41 -14.50
N THR A 201 -5.80 -13.08 -15.42
CA THR A 201 -7.12 -12.50 -15.10
C THR A 201 -8.24 -13.55 -15.04
N ILE A 202 -7.90 -14.82 -15.27
CA ILE A 202 -8.84 -15.95 -15.24
C ILE A 202 -8.72 -16.66 -13.90
N GLY A 203 -9.81 -16.76 -13.15
CA GLY A 203 -9.81 -17.35 -11.81
C GLY A 203 -9.11 -16.47 -10.77
N ASP A 204 -8.58 -17.07 -9.71
CA ASP A 204 -7.69 -16.38 -8.78
C ASP A 204 -6.24 -16.73 -9.11
N PRO A 205 -5.43 -15.77 -9.62
CA PRO A 205 -4.01 -16.01 -9.95
C PRO A 205 -3.10 -16.10 -8.73
N PHE A 206 -3.63 -15.98 -7.52
CA PHE A 206 -2.84 -15.89 -6.31
C PHE A 206 -2.85 -17.21 -5.57
N TYR A 207 -1.69 -17.85 -5.54
CA TYR A 207 -1.42 -19.01 -4.71
C TYR A 207 -0.35 -18.67 -3.68
N THR A 208 -0.69 -18.79 -2.41
CA THR A 208 0.13 -18.35 -1.27
C THR A 208 0.01 -19.35 -0.14
N ASP A 209 1.10 -19.57 0.59
CA ASP A 209 1.12 -20.41 1.79
C ASP A 209 0.89 -19.57 3.06
N MET A 210 0.55 -20.24 4.15
CA MET A 210 0.44 -19.61 5.47
C MET A 210 1.80 -19.06 5.91
N ALA A 211 1.79 -17.81 6.33
CA ALA A 211 2.98 -17.12 6.81
C ALA A 211 2.65 -16.23 8.00
N ASP A 212 3.67 -15.97 8.81
CA ASP A 212 3.60 -15.02 9.91
C ASP A 212 4.00 -13.64 9.40
N TYR A 213 3.40 -12.59 9.96
CA TYR A 213 3.60 -11.22 9.51
C TYR A 213 3.82 -10.27 10.68
N THR A 214 4.82 -9.40 10.53
CA THR A 214 5.04 -8.21 11.35
C THR A 214 5.09 -7.01 10.42
N VAL A 215 4.01 -6.23 10.38
CA VAL A 215 3.86 -5.11 9.44
C VAL A 215 3.74 -3.80 10.21
N SER A 216 4.63 -2.86 9.89
CA SER A 216 4.53 -1.46 10.28
C SER A 216 4.24 -0.66 9.01
N LEU A 217 3.11 0.05 8.99
CA LEU A 217 2.71 0.88 7.86
C LEU A 217 2.43 2.31 8.34
N LYS A 218 3.26 3.24 7.87
CA LYS A 218 3.09 4.68 8.09
C LYS A 218 2.14 5.25 7.04
N VAL A 219 1.15 6.00 7.49
CA VAL A 219 0.11 6.62 6.65
C VAL A 219 -0.01 8.12 6.97
N PRO A 220 -0.61 8.94 6.08
CA PRO A 220 -0.91 10.35 6.37
C PRO A 220 -1.70 10.52 7.67
N ALA A 221 -1.43 11.61 8.40
CA ALA A 221 -2.00 11.84 9.74
C ALA A 221 -3.54 11.99 9.75
N ASP A 222 -4.13 12.39 8.63
CA ASP A 222 -5.57 12.53 8.41
C ASP A 222 -6.24 11.22 7.93
N THR A 223 -5.51 10.09 7.91
CA THR A 223 -6.07 8.78 7.60
C THR A 223 -7.12 8.39 8.64
N VAL A 224 -8.38 8.30 8.20
CA VAL A 224 -9.53 8.03 9.07
C VAL A 224 -9.66 6.56 9.45
N SER A 225 -9.20 5.63 8.60
CA SER A 225 -9.32 4.19 8.84
C SER A 225 -8.22 3.39 8.14
N LEU A 226 -7.68 2.40 8.84
CA LEU A 226 -6.82 1.35 8.30
C LEU A 226 -7.49 0.00 8.57
N ALA A 227 -7.71 -0.78 7.53
CA ALA A 227 -8.20 -2.15 7.63
C ALA A 227 -7.15 -3.11 7.05
N VAL A 228 -6.70 -4.05 7.87
CA VAL A 228 -5.80 -5.13 7.44
C VAL A 228 -6.62 -6.40 7.35
N LEU A 229 -6.66 -7.01 6.17
CA LEU A 229 -7.27 -8.31 5.94
C LEU A 229 -6.15 -9.28 5.59
N THR A 230 -5.83 -10.19 6.52
CA THR A 230 -5.03 -11.39 6.22
C THR A 230 -6.01 -12.53 5.95
N THR A 231 -5.95 -13.11 4.76
CA THR A 231 -6.68 -14.34 4.47
C THR A 231 -6.01 -15.49 5.23
N LEU A 232 -6.81 -16.18 6.06
CA LEU A 232 -6.47 -17.43 6.74
C LEU A 232 -6.58 -18.61 5.77
#